data_AF-A0A7Z7LR49-F1
#
_entry.id   AF-A0A7Z7LR49-F1
#
_cell.length_a   1.000
_cell.length_b   1.000
_cell.length_c   1.000
_cell.angle_alpha   90.00
_cell.angle_beta   90.00
_cell.angle_gamma   90.00
#
_symmetry.space_group_name_H-M   'P 1'
#
loop_
_entity.id
_entity.type
_entity.pdbx_description
1 polymer ?
#
loop_
_entity_poly.entity_id
_entity_poly.type
_entity_poly.pdbx_seq_one_letter_code
_entity_poly.pdbx_strand_id
1 'polypeptide(L)' 'MWLQLHDGDGFPFFVNMDNVVDFRWYEREKYTCLLTTAPVAEKLHRLFVRESAVEIMQMIKGQTRPASKIAAAS' A
#
# COMPACT_ATOMS: atom_id res chain seq x y z
N MET A 1 -5.53 5.37 5.16
CA MET A 1 -5.91 4.16 4.42
C MET A 1 -4.93 3.04 4.77
N TRP A 2 -5.41 1.84 5.11
CA TRP A 2 -4.56 0.69 5.46
C TRP A 2 -4.63 -0.38 4.38
N LEU A 3 -3.46 -0.85 3.92
CA LEU A 3 -3.35 -1.99 3.01
C LEU A 3 -2.66 -3.16 3.70
N GLN A 4 -3.17 -4.36 3.46
CA GLN A 4 -2.47 -5.61 3.78
C GLN A 4 -1.53 -5.92 2.62
N LEU A 5 -0.23 -5.99 2.89
CA LEU A 5 0.82 -6.30 1.92
C LEU A 5 1.66 -7.47 2.43
N HIS A 6 2.50 -8.06 1.58
CA HIS A 6 3.32 -9.20 1.95
C HIS A 6 4.81 -8.87 1.92
N ASP A 7 5.55 -9.30 2.95
CA ASP A 7 7.00 -9.10 3.03
C ASP A 7 7.78 -10.04 2.08
N GLY A 8 9.12 -10.00 2.16
CA GLY A 8 10.00 -10.84 1.35
C GLY A 8 9.76 -12.34 1.49
N ASP A 9 9.25 -12.80 2.65
CA ASP A 9 8.93 -14.21 2.92
C ASP A 9 7.47 -14.55 2.59
N GLY A 10 6.65 -13.53 2.29
CA GLY A 10 5.24 -13.69 1.99
C GLY A 10 4.34 -13.58 3.22
N PHE A 11 4.84 -13.12 4.37
CA PHE A 11 4.00 -12.89 5.53
C PHE A 11 3.20 -11.59 5.39
N PRO A 12 1.90 -11.61 5.72
CA PRO A 12 1.06 -10.43 5.60
C PRO A 12 1.32 -9.44 6.73
N PHE A 13 1.36 -8.15 6.40
CA PHE A 13 1.39 -7.06 7.38
C PHE A 13 0.61 -5.84 6.87
N PHE A 14 0.19 -4.98 7.80
CA PHE A 14 -0.61 -3.80 7.47
C PHE A 14 0.27 -2.56 7.40
N VAL A 15 0.16 -1.83 6.28
CA VAL A 15 0.82 -0.55 6.06
C VAL A 15 -0.22 0.56 6.02
N ASN A 16 0.01 1.61 6.82
CA ASN A 16 -0.76 2.83 6.68
C ASN A 16 -0.24 3.61 5.48
N MET A 17 -1.00 3.59 4.39
CA MET A 17 -0.66 4.25 3.13
C MET A 17 -0.71 5.78 3.24
N ASP A 18 -1.36 6.35 4.26
CA ASP A 18 -1.33 7.80 4.50
C ASP A 18 0.07 8.28 4.95
N ASN A 19 0.89 7.35 5.45
CA ASN A 19 2.25 7.61 5.89
C ASN A 19 3.29 7.28 4.80
N VAL A 20 2.87 6.75 3.65
CA VAL A 20 3.78 6.41 2.54
C VAL A 20 3.99 7.65 1.69
N VAL A 21 5.24 8.07 1.53
CA VAL A 21 5.62 9.28 0.78
C VAL A 21 6.13 8.98 -0.63
N ASP A 22 6.66 7.77 -0.85
CA ASP A 22 7.10 7.28 -2.16
C ASP A 22 7.03 5.75 -2.19
N PHE A 23 6.87 5.17 -3.37
CA PHE A 23 7.10 3.75 -3.56
C PHE A 23 7.67 3.44 -4.94
N ARG A 24 8.60 2.47 -4.98
CA ARG A 24 9.34 2.12 -6.20
C ARG A 24 9.38 0.62 -6.40
N TRP A 25 9.01 0.19 -7.61
CA TRP A 25 9.14 -1.19 -8.06
C TRP A 25 10.56 -1.49 -8.54
N TYR A 26 11.10 -2.61 -8.11
CA TYR A 26 12.38 -3.16 -8.53
C TYR A 26 12.15 -4.43 -9.34
N GLU A 27 12.11 -4.29 -10.68
CA GLU A 27 11.72 -5.35 -11.61
C GLU A 27 12.59 -6.61 -11.51
N ARG A 28 13.89 -6.45 -11.28
CA ARG A 28 14.84 -7.56 -11.21
C ARG A 28 14.64 -8.37 -9.93
N GLU A 29 14.42 -7.70 -8.82
CA GLU A 29 14.30 -8.30 -7.50
C GLU A 29 12.86 -8.66 -7.13
N LYS A 30 11.89 -8.22 -7.93
CA LYS A 30 10.46 -8.48 -7.77
C LYS A 30 9.90 -8.03 -6.41
N TYR A 31 10.28 -6.83 -5.98
CA TYR A 31 9.69 -6.19 -4.81
C TYR A 31 9.42 -4.69 -5.03
N THR A 32 8.48 -4.14 -4.28
CA THR A 32 8.29 -2.69 -4.13
C THR A 32 8.92 -2.21 -2.82
N CYS A 33 9.74 -1.16 -2.89
CA CYS A 33 10.18 -0.41 -1.72
C CYS A 33 9.17 0.69 -1.41
N LEU A 34 8.63 0.73 -0.20
CA LEU A 34 7.81 1.81 0.33
C LEU A 34 8.66 2.70 1.23
N LEU A 35 8.66 3.99 0.97
CA LEU A 35 9.27 4.98 1.85
C LEU A 35 8.17 5.58 2.74
N THR A 36 8.30 5.43 4.06
CA THR A 36 7.26 5.83 5.01
C THR A 36 7.77 6.81 6.06
N THR A 37 6.91 7.73 6.49
CA THR A 37 7.13 8.59 7.64
C THR A 37 6.38 8.03 8.85
N ALA A 38 7.07 7.72 9.94
CA ALA A 38 6.42 7.34 11.19
C ALA A 38 6.44 8.52 12.17
N PRO A 39 5.30 8.93 12.74
CA PRO A 39 5.23 10.07 13.68
C PRO A 39 6.16 9.93 14.89
N VAL A 40 6.44 8.69 15.30
CA VAL A 40 7.23 8.38 16.50
C VAL A 40 8.74 8.35 16.24
N ALA A 41 9.17 8.22 14.98
CA ALA A 41 10.55 7.82 14.70
C ALA A 41 11.47 8.93 14.15
N GLU A 42 10.96 10.16 13.93
CA GLU A 42 11.67 11.31 13.33
C GLU A 42 12.43 11.02 12.00
N LYS A 43 12.31 9.81 11.46
CA LYS A 43 13.11 9.29 10.34
C LYS A 43 12.21 8.57 9.34
N LEU A 44 12.66 8.61 8.09
CA LEU A 44 12.06 7.84 7.01
C LEU A 44 12.42 6.36 7.15
N HIS A 45 11.42 5.50 7.05
CA HIS A 45 11.59 4.05 7.05
C HIS A 45 11.39 3.48 5.65
N ARG A 46 12.07 2.38 5.35
CA ARG A 46 11.89 1.62 4.12
C ARG A 46 11.27 0.28 4.44
N LEU A 47 10.18 -0.04 3.76
CA LEU A 47 9.51 -1.33 3.82
C LEU A 47 9.63 -1.99 2.44
N PHE A 48 9.86 -3.30 2.40
CA PHE A 48 9.95 -4.04 1.16
C PHE A 48 8.78 -5.02 1.08
N VAL A 49 8.02 -4.95 -0.01
CA VAL A 49 6.81 -5.75 -0.21
C VAL A 49 6.84 -6.46 -1.55
N ARG A 50 6.13 -7.58 -1.67
CA ARG A 50 6.07 -8.39 -2.90
C ARG A 50 5.12 -7.82 -3.94
N GLU A 51 4.08 -7.11 -3.52
CA GLU A 51 3.14 -6.47 -4.43
C GLU A 51 3.89 -5.46 -5.32
N SER A 52 3.62 -5.51 -6.61
CA SER A 52 4.11 -4.54 -7.57
C SER A 52 3.47 -3.18 -7.36
N ALA A 53 4.14 -2.12 -7.84
CA ALA A 53 3.58 -0.76 -7.85
C ALA A 53 2.19 -0.71 -8.51
N VAL A 54 1.95 -1.54 -9.53
CA VAL A 54 0.66 -1.62 -10.23
C VAL A 54 -0.42 -2.24 -9.34
N GLU A 55 -0.13 -3.36 -8.68
CA GLU A 55 -1.06 -4.02 -7.77
C GLU A 55 -1.41 -3.12 -6.58
N ILE A 56 -0.42 -2.48 -5.96
CA ILE A 56 -0.64 -1.53 -4.87
C ILE A 56 -1.56 -0.39 -5.34
N MET A 57 -1.31 0.19 -6.52
CA MET A 57 -2.16 1.25 -7.05
C MET A 57 -3.58 0.78 -7.37
N GLN A 58 -3.76 -0.48 -7.78
CA GLN A 58 -5.10 -1.07 -7.96
C GLN A 58 -5.81 -1.25 -6.62
N MET A 59 -5.11 -1.70 -5.57
CA MET A 59 -5.67 -1.86 -4.23
C MET A 59 -6.13 -0.51 -3.66
N ILE A 60 -5.32 0.54 -3.83
CA ILE A 60 -5.67 1.91 -3.45
C ILE A 60 -6.95 2.35 -4.18
N LYS A 61 -6.97 2.24 -5.51
CA LYS A 61 -8.13 2.63 -6.33
C LYS A 61 -9.39 1.83 -5.97
N GLY A 62 -9.24 0.53 -5.71
CA GLY A 62 -10.34 -0.35 -5.30
C GLY A 62 -10.96 0.08 -3.96
N GLN A 63 -10.13 0.47 -2.99
CA GLN A 63 -10.62 1.02 -1.71
C GLN A 63 -11.19 2.43 -1.83
N THR A 64 -10.72 3.23 -2.80
CA THR A 64 -11.19 4.60 -3.01
C THR A 64 -12.49 4.67 -3.82
N ARG A 65 -12.96 3.56 -4.42
CA ARG A 65 -14.27 3.54 -5.08
C ARG A 65 -15.33 3.74 -3.98
N PRO A 66 -16.04 4.88 -3.93
CA PRO A 66 -17.16 4.99 -3.02
C PRO A 66 -18.11 3.86 -3.37
N ALA A 67 -18.57 3.10 -2.37
CA ALA A 67 -19.74 2.27 -2.49
C ALA A 67 -20.80 3.15 -3.16
N SER A 68 -20.97 2.95 -4.47
CA SER A 68 -21.86 3.78 -5.26
C SER A 68 -23.21 3.54 -4.63
N LYS A 69 -23.79 4.59 -4.05
CA LYS A 69 -25.10 4.64 -3.40
C LYS A 69 -25.94 3.46 -3.88
N ILE A 70 -26.27 2.56 -2.97
CA ILE A 70 -27.45 1.72 -3.16
C ILE A 70 -28.56 2.74 -3.39
N ALA A 71 -28.96 2.86 -4.65
CA ALA A 71 -29.94 3.81 -5.10
C ALA A 71 -31.23 3.47 -4.37
N ALA A 72 -31.81 4.48 -3.74
CA ALA A 72 -33.22 4.49 -3.42
C ALA A 72 -34.02 4.17 -4.68
N ALA A 73 -34.79 3.08 -4.64
CA ALA A 73 -35.92 2.73 -5.49
C ALA A 73 -36.53 1.47 -4.84
N SER A 74 -37.79 1.39 -4.42
CA SER A 74 -38.96 2.25 -4.54
C SER A 74 -39.92 1.93 -3.38
#